data_AF-A0A2T5C553-F1
#
_entry.id   AF-A0A2T5C553-F1
#
_cell.length_a   1.000
_cell.length_b   1.000
_cell.length_c   1.000
_cell.angle_alpha   90.00
_cell.angle_beta   90.00
_cell.angle_gamma   90.00
#
_symmetry.space_group_name_H-M   'P 1'
#
loop_
_entity.id
_entity.type
_entity.pdbx_description
1 polymer ?
#
loop_
_entity_poly.entity_id
_entity_poly.type
_entity_poly.pdbx_seq_one_letter_code
_entity_poly.pdbx_strand_id
1 'polypeptide(L)'
;MEFPEKAELIERYQKYTDQELLHILKHPEGYQDLALEVARELAHDRGLSPEEGKAAGASSRGGIFPRFTDAAKARNLIKSIQRLFYFVALIPFITGALSFADGYPSLALVYGGIAVLWAAVAFFAVQRKKHQMVLFQFLLLIFMLVTRYMTTGFPPAVQTVDWLIYGIILLSIVYLLVYFKILIRDYLR
;
A
#
# COMPACT_ATOMS: atom_id res chain seq x y z
N MET A 1 17.74 37.56 -11.55
CA MET A 1 16.59 38.02 -10.75
C MET A 1 17.08 38.11 -9.34
N GLU A 2 17.10 39.29 -8.74
CA GLU A 2 17.39 39.44 -7.32
C GLU A 2 16.22 38.86 -6.52
N PHE A 3 16.54 38.07 -5.50
CA PHE A 3 15.54 37.49 -4.64
C PHE A 3 15.14 38.52 -3.59
N PRO A 4 13.84 38.67 -3.29
CA PRO A 4 13.37 39.62 -2.29
C PRO A 4 13.95 39.27 -0.93
N GLU A 5 14.41 40.28 -0.21
CA GLU A 5 14.97 40.11 1.13
C GLU A 5 13.86 39.75 2.14
N LYS A 6 14.24 39.17 3.29
CA LYS A 6 13.29 38.76 4.34
C LYS A 6 12.35 39.91 4.76
N ALA A 7 12.87 41.14 4.84
CA ALA A 7 12.10 42.32 5.22
C ALA A 7 10.97 42.64 4.22
N GLU A 8 11.23 42.53 2.92
CA GLU A 8 10.24 42.78 1.87
C GLU A 8 9.13 41.72 1.87
N LEU A 9 9.50 40.46 2.12
CA LEU A 9 8.55 39.36 2.24
C LEU A 9 7.62 39.54 3.46
N ILE A 10 8.16 40.00 4.59
CA ILE A 10 7.36 40.29 5.80
C ILE A 10 6.36 41.41 5.51
N GLU A 11 6.79 42.53 4.91
CA GLU A 11 5.90 43.65 4.61
C GLU A 11 4.79 43.24 3.63
N ARG A 12 5.12 42.40 2.64
CA ARG A 12 4.16 41.87 1.69
C ARG A 12 3.15 40.94 2.36
N TYR A 13 3.62 40.00 3.17
CA TYR A 13 2.76 38.98 3.78
C TYR A 13 1.95 39.51 4.97
N GLN A 14 2.36 40.61 5.59
CA GLN A 14 1.52 41.34 6.55
C GLN A 14 0.20 41.83 5.92
N LYS A 15 0.19 42.15 4.62
CA LYS A 15 -1.00 42.62 3.91
C LYS A 15 -1.94 41.46 3.50
N TYR A 16 -1.50 40.21 3.62
CA TYR A 16 -2.30 39.05 3.25
C TYR A 16 -3.35 38.74 4.29
N THR A 17 -4.48 38.24 3.81
CA THR A 17 -5.53 37.65 4.64
C THR A 17 -5.09 36.28 5.17
N ASP A 18 -5.74 35.84 6.23
CA ASP A 18 -5.46 34.54 6.86
C ASP A 18 -5.64 33.37 5.89
N GLN A 19 -6.62 33.49 4.96
CA GLN A 19 -6.87 32.49 3.93
C GLN A 19 -5.72 32.40 2.91
N GLU A 20 -5.15 33.55 2.54
CA GLU A 20 -4.01 33.62 1.62
C GLU A 20 -2.73 33.07 2.24
N LEU A 21 -2.47 33.41 3.51
CA LEU A 21 -1.36 32.82 4.30
C LEU A 21 -1.49 31.30 4.40
N LEU A 22 -2.69 30.78 4.70
CA LEU A 22 -2.94 29.34 4.72
C LEU A 22 -2.81 28.69 3.34
N HIS A 23 -3.18 29.39 2.26
CA HIS A 23 -3.03 28.87 0.90
C HIS A 23 -1.56 28.66 0.52
N ILE A 24 -0.69 29.61 0.88
CA ILE A 24 0.77 29.52 0.68
C ILE A 24 1.34 28.34 1.49
N LEU A 25 0.93 28.20 2.75
CA LEU A 25 1.37 27.11 3.63
C LEU A 25 0.89 25.73 3.17
N LYS A 26 -0.25 25.64 2.46
CA LYS A 26 -0.79 24.39 1.90
C LYS A 26 -0.14 23.94 0.60
N HIS A 27 0.52 24.84 -0.15
CA HIS A 27 1.12 24.54 -1.46
C HIS A 27 2.61 24.92 -1.52
N PRO A 28 3.48 24.29 -0.70
CA PRO A 28 4.88 24.71 -0.56
C PRO A 28 5.73 24.53 -1.82
N GLU A 29 5.33 23.65 -2.75
CA GLU A 29 6.12 23.30 -3.94
C GLU A 29 6.35 24.48 -4.92
N GLY A 30 5.54 25.54 -4.83
CA GLY A 30 5.65 26.73 -5.67
C GLY A 30 6.38 27.91 -5.04
N TYR A 31 6.87 27.79 -3.80
CA TYR A 31 7.44 28.90 -3.04
C TYR A 31 8.87 28.62 -2.60
N GLN A 32 9.67 29.67 -2.48
CA GLN A 32 11.02 29.58 -1.93
C GLN A 32 11.01 29.34 -0.43
N ASP A 33 12.03 28.67 0.09
CA ASP A 33 12.16 28.32 1.51
C ASP A 33 12.04 29.54 2.43
N LEU A 34 12.69 30.66 2.05
CA LEU A 34 12.63 31.91 2.82
C LEU A 34 11.20 32.48 2.89
N ALA A 35 10.43 32.38 1.80
CA ALA A 35 9.05 32.83 1.77
C ALA A 35 8.15 31.94 2.63
N LEU A 36 8.41 30.62 2.66
CA LEU A 36 7.68 29.69 3.53
C LEU A 36 8.01 29.91 5.01
N GLU A 37 9.25 30.24 5.34
CA GLU A 37 9.66 30.58 6.70
C GLU A 37 8.95 31.84 7.21
N VAL A 38 8.93 32.91 6.41
CA VAL A 38 8.23 34.15 6.73
C VAL A 38 6.71 33.93 6.86
N ALA A 39 6.11 33.13 5.97
CA ALA A 39 4.69 32.79 6.08
C ALA A 39 4.36 32.01 7.36
N ARG A 40 5.25 31.11 7.81
CA ARG A 40 5.07 30.37 9.07
C ARG A 40 5.19 31.28 10.28
N GLU A 41 6.15 32.20 10.28
CA GLU A 41 6.36 33.19 11.35
C GLU A 41 5.10 34.06 11.51
N LEU A 42 4.60 34.64 10.42
CA LEU A 42 3.38 35.45 10.41
C LEU A 42 2.10 34.67 10.76
N ALA A 43 1.98 33.42 10.30
CA ALA A 43 0.83 32.58 10.66
C ALA A 43 0.86 32.22 12.15
N HIS A 44 2.04 31.97 12.72
CA HIS A 44 2.19 31.72 14.15
C HIS A 44 1.81 32.95 14.98
N ASP A 45 2.29 34.13 14.59
CA ASP A 45 1.98 35.40 15.26
C ASP A 45 0.49 35.73 15.25
N ARG A 46 -0.23 35.29 14.21
CA ARG A 46 -1.69 35.45 14.09
C ARG A 46 -2.51 34.34 14.73
N GLY A 47 -1.87 33.36 15.38
CA GLY A 47 -2.56 32.20 15.94
C GLY A 47 -3.14 31.25 14.89
N LEU A 48 -2.77 31.41 13.62
CA LEU A 48 -3.11 30.53 12.50
C LEU A 48 -2.15 29.34 12.55
N SER A 49 -2.31 28.46 13.53
CA SER A 49 -1.46 27.29 13.65
C SER A 49 -1.71 26.37 12.44
N PRO A 50 -0.68 26.07 11.62
CA PRO A 50 -0.82 25.19 10.46
C PRO A 50 -0.85 23.72 10.92
N GLU A 51 -1.66 23.37 11.91
CA GLU A 51 -1.84 21.97 12.32
C GLU A 51 -2.60 21.15 11.25
N GLU A 52 -3.31 21.81 10.34
CA GLU A 52 -3.98 21.15 9.21
C GLU A 52 -3.13 21.06 7.94
N GLY A 53 -1.94 21.69 7.94
CA GLY A 53 -1.06 21.82 6.78
C GLY A 53 0.23 21.02 6.87
N LYS A 54 0.43 20.19 7.91
CA LYS A 54 1.47 19.16 7.83
C LYS A 54 1.10 18.26 6.67
N ALA A 55 1.86 18.40 5.58
CA ALA A 55 1.89 17.46 4.47
C ALA A 55 1.62 16.07 5.03
N ALA A 56 0.66 15.39 4.45
CA ALA A 56 0.25 14.03 4.79
C ALA A 56 1.35 13.01 4.47
N GLY A 57 2.60 13.32 4.82
CA GLY A 57 3.66 12.35 5.05
C GLY A 57 3.21 11.51 6.23
N ALA A 58 3.11 10.21 5.97
CA ALA A 58 2.87 9.20 6.99
C ALA A 58 3.68 9.56 8.24
N SER A 59 3.02 9.73 9.39
CA SER A 59 3.76 9.95 10.63
C SER A 59 4.57 8.69 10.88
N SER A 60 5.87 8.73 10.55
CA SER A 60 6.77 7.60 10.68
C SER A 60 7.17 7.45 12.14
N ARG A 61 6.20 7.16 13.01
CA ARG A 61 6.49 6.58 14.32
C ARG A 61 6.92 5.13 14.10
N GLY A 62 8.18 4.93 13.70
CA GLY A 62 9.01 3.71 13.88
C GLY A 62 8.38 2.33 13.64
N GLY A 63 7.30 2.22 12.87
CA GLY A 63 6.61 0.95 12.62
C GLY A 63 7.03 0.33 11.31
N ILE A 64 7.17 -0.99 11.27
CA ILE A 64 7.41 -1.80 10.05
C ILE A 64 6.29 -1.59 9.00
N PHE A 65 5.16 -1.04 9.43
CA PHE A 65 3.99 -0.76 8.60
C PHE A 65 3.67 0.74 8.59
N PRO A 66 3.52 1.38 7.42
CA PRO A 66 3.11 2.76 7.35
C PRO A 66 1.70 2.93 7.89
N ARG A 67 1.52 3.90 8.80
CA ARG A 67 0.22 4.31 9.33
C ARG A 67 -0.26 5.55 8.59
N PHE A 68 -1.55 5.57 8.28
CA PHE A 68 -2.23 6.71 7.68
C PHE A 68 -2.96 7.51 8.75
N THR A 69 -2.79 8.82 8.72
CA THR A 69 -3.63 9.79 9.43
C THR A 69 -4.98 9.97 8.72
N ASP A 70 -5.02 9.81 7.39
CA ASP A 70 -6.22 9.95 6.57
C ASP A 70 -6.84 8.59 6.20
N ALA A 71 -8.07 8.35 6.66
CA ALA A 71 -8.83 7.13 6.40
C ALA A 71 -9.19 6.95 4.92
N ALA A 72 -9.36 8.04 4.15
CA ALA A 72 -9.66 7.95 2.72
C ALA A 72 -8.48 7.37 1.94
N LYS A 73 -7.26 7.80 2.27
CA LYS A 73 -6.02 7.26 1.68
C LYS A 73 -5.83 5.78 2.03
N ALA A 74 -6.07 5.39 3.28
CA ALA A 74 -6.02 3.99 3.70
C ALA A 74 -6.99 3.12 2.89
N ARG A 75 -8.23 3.61 2.66
CA ARG A 75 -9.24 2.89 1.87
C ARG A 75 -8.84 2.71 0.40
N ASN A 76 -8.21 3.72 -0.20
CA ASN A 76 -7.69 3.62 -1.56
C ASN A 76 -6.54 2.61 -1.65
N LEU A 77 -5.66 2.57 -0.66
CA LEU A 77 -4.59 1.58 -0.60
C LEU A 77 -5.12 0.17 -0.43
N ILE A 78 -6.11 -0.05 0.44
CA ILE A 78 -6.79 -1.35 0.60
C ILE A 78 -7.33 -1.83 -0.75
N LYS A 79 -8.02 -0.95 -1.51
CA LYS A 79 -8.50 -1.30 -2.86
C LYS A 79 -7.37 -1.63 -3.83
N SER A 80 -6.22 -0.96 -3.71
CA SER A 80 -5.04 -1.25 -4.54
C SER A 80 -4.43 -2.61 -4.21
N ILE A 81 -4.24 -2.91 -2.91
CA ILE A 81 -3.73 -4.20 -2.45
C ILE A 81 -4.70 -5.33 -2.82
N GLN A 82 -6.01 -5.10 -2.70
CA GLN A 82 -7.04 -6.04 -3.14
C GLN A 82 -6.90 -6.37 -4.63
N ARG A 83 -6.68 -5.37 -5.49
CA ARG A 83 -6.41 -5.59 -6.92
C ARG A 83 -5.15 -6.41 -7.14
N LEU A 84 -4.08 -6.14 -6.39
CA LEU A 84 -2.85 -6.93 -6.45
C LEU A 84 -3.11 -8.40 -6.12
N PHE A 85 -3.95 -8.70 -5.12
CA PHE A 85 -4.33 -10.09 -4.84
C PHE A 85 -5.13 -10.76 -5.96
N TYR A 86 -5.86 -10.02 -6.79
CA TYR A 86 -6.46 -10.57 -8.00
C TYR A 86 -5.39 -10.94 -9.03
N PHE A 87 -4.35 -10.13 -9.19
CA PHE A 87 -3.22 -10.49 -10.06
C PHE A 87 -2.47 -11.71 -9.53
N VAL A 88 -2.30 -11.85 -8.21
CA VAL A 88 -1.69 -13.05 -7.61
C VAL A 88 -2.51 -14.31 -7.92
N ALA A 89 -3.84 -14.22 -7.94
CA ALA A 89 -4.71 -15.34 -8.31
C ALA A 89 -4.52 -15.81 -9.76
N LEU A 90 -3.93 -14.98 -10.63
CA LEU A 90 -3.65 -15.36 -12.01
C LEU A 90 -2.57 -16.45 -12.10
N ILE A 91 -1.65 -16.52 -11.13
CA ILE A 91 -0.57 -17.51 -11.11
C ILE A 91 -1.14 -18.95 -11.03
N PRO A 92 -1.95 -19.32 -10.02
CA PRO A 92 -2.58 -20.64 -10.00
C PRO A 92 -3.55 -20.82 -11.17
N PHE A 93 -4.22 -19.77 -11.66
CA PHE A 93 -5.11 -19.90 -12.81
C PHE A 93 -4.36 -20.34 -14.08
N ILE A 94 -3.26 -19.68 -14.43
CA ILE A 94 -2.40 -20.04 -15.56
C ILE A 94 -1.82 -21.44 -15.34
N THR A 95 -1.39 -21.76 -14.11
CA THR A 95 -0.84 -23.07 -13.77
C THR A 95 -1.87 -24.19 -13.98
N GLY A 96 -3.14 -23.93 -13.63
CA GLY A 96 -4.25 -24.86 -13.88
C GLY A 96 -4.54 -25.02 -15.37
N ALA A 97 -4.52 -23.94 -16.14
CA ALA A 97 -4.70 -23.99 -17.60
C ALA A 97 -3.59 -24.79 -18.29
N LEU A 98 -2.33 -24.59 -17.90
CA LEU A 98 -1.19 -25.38 -18.39
C LEU A 98 -1.34 -26.85 -18.01
N SER A 99 -1.70 -27.14 -16.75
CA SER A 99 -1.92 -28.52 -16.28
C SER A 99 -3.04 -29.23 -17.06
N PHE A 100 -4.08 -28.50 -17.48
CA PHE A 100 -5.14 -29.04 -18.33
C PHE A 100 -4.63 -29.38 -19.73
N ALA A 101 -3.85 -28.48 -20.33
CA ALA A 101 -3.23 -28.68 -21.63
C ALA A 101 -2.26 -29.87 -21.64
N ASP A 102 -1.54 -30.07 -20.54
CA ASP A 102 -0.63 -31.20 -20.33
C ASP A 102 -1.34 -32.54 -20.03
N GLY A 103 -2.68 -32.55 -19.98
CA GLY A 103 -3.48 -33.77 -19.77
C GLY A 103 -3.68 -34.16 -18.30
N TYR A 104 -3.48 -33.25 -17.35
CA TYR A 104 -3.71 -33.45 -15.92
C TYR A 104 -4.97 -32.71 -15.42
N PRO A 105 -6.19 -33.20 -15.71
CA PRO A 105 -7.43 -32.48 -15.40
C PRO A 105 -7.68 -32.34 -13.90
N SER A 106 -7.21 -33.27 -13.07
CA SER A 106 -7.33 -33.19 -11.61
C SER A 106 -6.51 -32.02 -11.04
N LEU A 107 -5.28 -31.84 -11.52
CA LEU A 107 -4.42 -30.71 -11.13
C LEU A 107 -4.98 -29.38 -11.64
N ALA A 108 -5.51 -29.37 -12.86
CA ALA A 108 -6.18 -28.20 -13.41
C ALA A 108 -7.35 -27.73 -12.54
N LEU A 109 -8.19 -28.67 -12.08
CA LEU A 109 -9.31 -28.39 -11.18
C LEU A 109 -8.83 -27.86 -9.82
N VAL A 110 -7.76 -28.43 -9.26
CA VAL A 110 -7.19 -27.97 -7.98
C VAL A 110 -6.67 -26.53 -8.10
N TYR A 111 -5.81 -26.25 -9.09
CA TYR A 111 -5.23 -24.92 -9.26
C TYR A 111 -6.27 -23.87 -9.69
N GLY A 112 -7.18 -24.23 -10.59
CA GLY A 112 -8.30 -23.37 -10.99
C GLY A 112 -9.23 -23.07 -9.80
N GLY A 113 -9.53 -24.08 -8.99
CA GLY A 113 -10.30 -23.92 -7.75
C GLY A 113 -9.63 -22.98 -6.76
N ILE A 114 -8.32 -23.15 -6.53
CA ILE A 114 -7.52 -22.25 -5.67
C ILE A 114 -7.58 -20.81 -6.19
N ALA A 115 -7.46 -20.59 -7.50
CA ALA A 115 -7.50 -19.26 -8.09
C ALA A 115 -8.85 -18.55 -7.85
N VAL A 116 -9.95 -19.26 -8.13
CA VAL A 116 -11.32 -18.74 -7.91
C VAL A 116 -11.55 -18.46 -6.43
N LEU A 117 -11.16 -19.39 -5.56
CA LEU A 117 -11.33 -19.28 -4.12
C LEU A 117 -10.51 -18.09 -3.56
N TRP A 118 -9.26 -17.93 -4.02
CA TRP A 118 -8.40 -16.80 -3.64
C TRP A 118 -9.03 -15.45 -4.01
N ALA A 119 -9.52 -15.32 -5.25
CA ALA A 119 -10.19 -14.12 -5.72
C ALA A 119 -11.49 -13.85 -4.94
N ALA A 120 -12.30 -14.86 -4.68
CA ALA A 120 -13.52 -14.74 -3.87
C ALA A 120 -13.20 -14.27 -2.46
N VAL A 121 -12.17 -14.84 -1.82
CA VAL A 121 -11.75 -14.47 -0.46
C VAL A 121 -11.20 -13.05 -0.44
N ALA A 122 -10.40 -12.65 -1.44
CA ALA A 122 -9.91 -11.27 -1.57
C ALA A 122 -11.07 -10.27 -1.69
N PHE A 123 -12.11 -10.62 -2.46
CA PHE A 123 -13.32 -9.81 -2.58
C PHE A 123 -14.09 -9.71 -1.26
N PHE A 124 -14.36 -10.84 -0.61
CA PHE A 124 -15.12 -10.87 0.65
C PHE A 124 -14.37 -10.26 1.83
N ALA A 125 -13.03 -10.31 1.85
CA ALA A 125 -12.22 -9.70 2.90
C ALA A 125 -12.51 -8.19 3.03
N VAL A 126 -12.64 -7.49 1.90
CA VAL A 126 -12.95 -6.06 1.87
C VAL A 126 -14.44 -5.82 2.08
N GLN A 127 -15.30 -6.57 1.38
CA GLN A 127 -16.75 -6.34 1.42
C GLN A 127 -17.35 -6.60 2.80
N ARG A 128 -16.95 -7.69 3.46
CA ARG A 128 -17.47 -8.05 4.79
C ARG A 128 -16.68 -7.42 5.94
N LYS A 129 -15.63 -6.66 5.66
CA LYS A 129 -14.72 -6.06 6.66
C LYS A 129 -14.14 -7.09 7.65
N LYS A 130 -14.05 -8.36 7.25
CA LYS A 130 -13.62 -9.46 8.11
C LYS A 130 -12.14 -9.77 7.89
N HIS A 131 -11.30 -9.27 8.80
CA HIS A 131 -9.86 -9.55 8.80
C HIS A 131 -9.54 -11.07 8.89
N GLN A 132 -10.45 -11.90 9.41
CA GLN A 132 -10.32 -13.36 9.44
C GLN A 132 -10.21 -13.96 8.03
N MET A 133 -10.77 -13.32 6.99
CA MET A 133 -10.66 -13.79 5.61
C MET A 133 -9.21 -13.75 5.10
N VAL A 134 -8.38 -12.85 5.63
CA VAL A 134 -6.95 -12.79 5.28
C VAL A 134 -6.18 -14.00 5.83
N LEU A 135 -6.60 -14.56 6.97
CA LEU A 135 -6.02 -15.82 7.47
C LEU A 135 -6.31 -16.96 6.50
N PHE A 136 -7.49 -16.98 5.91
CA PHE A 136 -7.83 -18.00 4.93
C PHE A 136 -6.99 -17.88 3.64
N GLN A 137 -6.65 -16.66 3.20
CA GLN A 137 -5.67 -16.46 2.12
C GLN A 137 -4.28 -16.99 2.49
N PHE A 138 -3.84 -16.80 3.73
CA PHE A 138 -2.59 -17.40 4.23
C PHE A 138 -2.62 -18.93 4.15
N LEU A 139 -3.73 -19.56 4.57
CA LEU A 139 -3.89 -21.01 4.49
C LEU A 139 -3.89 -21.49 3.04
N LEU A 140 -4.52 -20.76 2.12
CA LEU A 140 -4.48 -21.08 0.69
C LEU A 140 -3.08 -20.96 0.10
N LEU A 141 -2.30 -19.97 0.54
CA LEU A 141 -0.92 -19.82 0.09
C LEU A 141 -0.08 -21.03 0.52
N ILE A 142 -0.20 -21.43 1.80
CA ILE A 142 0.48 -22.61 2.33
C ILE A 142 0.01 -23.87 1.58
N PHE A 143 -1.29 -24.03 1.38
CA PHE A 143 -1.85 -25.15 0.62
C PHE A 143 -1.28 -25.20 -0.79
N MET A 144 -1.22 -24.07 -1.50
CA MET A 144 -0.65 -23.98 -2.85
C MET A 144 0.83 -24.39 -2.88
N LEU A 145 1.62 -23.96 -1.89
CA LEU A 145 3.04 -24.33 -1.77
C LEU A 145 3.21 -25.83 -1.50
N VAL A 146 2.40 -26.40 -0.59
CA VAL A 146 2.43 -27.83 -0.28
C VAL A 146 2.02 -28.65 -1.49
N THR A 147 0.94 -28.28 -2.19
CA THR A 147 0.52 -28.96 -3.41
C THR A 147 1.62 -28.90 -4.47
N ARG A 148 2.21 -27.73 -4.71
CA ARG A 148 3.32 -27.57 -5.67
C ARG A 148 4.52 -28.44 -5.31
N TYR A 149 4.87 -28.51 -4.03
CA TYR A 149 5.95 -29.35 -3.55
C TYR A 149 5.65 -30.84 -3.76
N MET A 150 4.44 -31.29 -3.46
CA MET A 150 4.03 -32.69 -3.64
C MET A 150 3.96 -33.11 -5.12
N THR A 151 3.54 -32.21 -6.02
CA THR A 151 3.34 -32.55 -7.45
C THR A 151 4.63 -32.49 -8.27
N THR A 152 5.48 -31.51 -7.98
CA THR A 152 6.63 -31.17 -8.83
C THR A 152 7.97 -31.40 -8.14
N GLY A 153 7.97 -31.61 -6.82
CA GLY A 153 9.18 -31.72 -6.01
C GLY A 153 10.02 -30.44 -6.02
N PHE A 154 11.24 -30.56 -5.50
CA PHE A 154 12.29 -29.57 -5.72
C PHE A 154 12.89 -29.80 -7.11
N PRO A 155 12.86 -28.81 -8.03
CA PRO A 155 13.46 -29.02 -9.33
C PRO A 155 14.99 -29.16 -9.13
N PRO A 156 15.63 -30.22 -9.62
CA PRO A 156 17.02 -30.54 -9.30
C PRO A 156 18.04 -29.58 -9.95
N ALA A 157 17.59 -28.75 -10.90
CA ALA A 157 18.44 -27.83 -11.67
C ALA A 157 18.30 -26.36 -11.26
N VAL A 158 17.65 -26.07 -10.14
CA VAL A 158 17.40 -24.69 -9.68
C VAL A 158 18.68 -24.11 -9.09
N GLN A 159 19.16 -22.99 -9.63
CA GLN A 159 20.34 -22.33 -9.10
C GLN A 159 20.00 -21.67 -7.76
N THR A 160 21.00 -21.43 -6.90
CA THR A 160 20.80 -20.72 -5.62
C THR A 160 20.13 -19.35 -5.80
N VAL A 161 20.35 -18.70 -6.96
CA VAL A 161 19.73 -17.42 -7.32
C VAL A 161 18.22 -17.53 -7.47
N ASP A 162 17.72 -18.60 -8.08
CA ASP A 162 16.27 -18.81 -8.26
C ASP A 162 15.57 -18.97 -6.91
N TRP A 163 16.20 -19.69 -5.96
CA TRP A 163 15.70 -19.83 -4.59
C TRP A 163 15.57 -18.49 -3.88
N LEU A 164 16.54 -17.60 -4.07
CA LEU A 164 16.49 -16.25 -3.52
C LEU A 164 15.31 -15.46 -4.10
N ILE A 165 15.10 -15.52 -5.42
CA ILE A 165 13.99 -14.85 -6.09
C ILE A 165 12.64 -15.38 -5.57
N TYR A 166 12.47 -16.70 -5.49
CA TYR A 166 11.26 -17.30 -4.93
C TYR A 166 11.04 -16.87 -3.47
N GLY A 167 12.10 -16.84 -2.67
CA GLY A 167 12.06 -16.38 -1.28
C GLY A 167 11.59 -14.93 -1.18
N ILE A 168 12.12 -14.03 -1.99
CA ILE A 168 11.74 -12.61 -2.01
C ILE A 168 10.28 -12.44 -2.44
N ILE A 169 9.84 -13.14 -3.48
CA ILE A 169 8.44 -13.07 -3.96
C ILE A 169 7.50 -13.58 -2.86
N LEU A 170 7.81 -14.74 -2.26
CA LEU A 170 7.01 -15.31 -1.20
C LEU A 170 6.93 -14.37 0.01
N LEU A 171 8.06 -13.84 0.45
CA LEU A 171 8.14 -12.95 1.59
C LEU A 171 7.42 -11.62 1.32
N SER A 172 7.45 -11.13 0.08
CA SER A 172 6.67 -9.96 -0.36
C SER A 172 5.16 -10.22 -0.29
N ILE A 173 4.68 -11.38 -0.77
CA ILE A 173 3.26 -11.74 -0.70
C ILE A 173 2.82 -11.89 0.76
N VAL A 174 3.63 -12.55 1.59
CA VAL A 174 3.37 -12.69 3.03
C VAL A 174 3.31 -11.32 3.70
N TYR A 175 4.27 -10.43 3.43
CA TYR A 175 4.28 -9.07 3.94
C TYR A 175 3.01 -8.31 3.56
N LEU A 176 2.61 -8.38 2.28
CA LEU A 176 1.38 -7.76 1.78
C LEU A 176 0.13 -8.29 2.48
N LEU A 177 0.03 -9.60 2.70
CA LEU A 177 -1.10 -10.21 3.43
C LEU A 177 -1.14 -9.73 4.89
N VAL A 178 -0.01 -9.69 5.59
CA VAL A 178 0.05 -9.16 6.96
C VAL A 178 -0.36 -7.70 6.98
N TYR A 179 0.17 -6.90 6.07
CA TYR A 179 -0.14 -5.48 6.00
C TYR A 179 -1.61 -5.23 5.68
N PHE A 180 -2.18 -6.00 4.74
CA PHE A 180 -3.59 -5.95 4.42
C PHE A 180 -4.49 -6.30 5.59
N LYS A 181 -4.13 -7.33 6.37
CA LYS A 181 -4.85 -7.69 7.61
C LYS A 181 -4.86 -6.52 8.60
N ILE A 182 -3.71 -5.86 8.79
CA ILE A 182 -3.58 -4.69 9.67
C ILE A 182 -4.47 -3.54 9.16
N LEU A 183 -4.40 -3.24 7.87
CA LEU A 183 -5.21 -2.18 7.25
C LEU A 183 -6.71 -2.43 7.40
N ILE A 184 -7.19 -3.66 7.16
CA ILE A 184 -8.61 -4.00 7.34
C ILE A 184 -9.02 -3.85 8.81
N ARG A 185 -8.19 -4.32 9.75
CA ARG A 185 -8.50 -4.26 11.18
C ARG A 185 -8.58 -2.82 11.69
N ASP A 186 -7.66 -1.97 11.25
CA ASP A 186 -7.47 -0.64 11.83
C ASP A 186 -8.34 0.43 11.13
N TYR A 187 -8.65 0.27 9.83
CA TYR A 187 -9.34 1.31 9.03
C TYR A 187 -10.71 0.91 8.48
N LEU A 188 -11.10 -0.37 8.56
CA LEU A 188 -12.37 -0.86 8.01
C LEU A 188 -13.36 -1.33 9.08
N ARG A 189 -13.15 -1.02 10.37
CA ARG A 189 -14.16 -1.28 11.42
C ARG A 189 -15.51 -0.66 11.08
#